data_AF-A0A1E4I6M2-F1
#
_entry.id   AF-A0A1E4I6M2-F1
#
_cell.length_a   1.000
_cell.length_b   1.000
_cell.length_c   1.000
_cell.angle_alpha   90.00
_cell.angle_beta   90.00
_cell.angle_gamma   90.00
#
_symmetry.space_group_name_H-M   'P 1'
#
loop_
_entity.id
_entity.type
_entity.pdbx_description
1 polymer ?
#
loop_
_entity_poly.entity_id
_entity_poly.type
_entity_poly.pdbx_seq_one_letter_code
_entity_poly.pdbx_strand_id
1 'polypeptide(L)'
;MVDERKPGHRDRGKRKQLLSRVPDDQYEVYEAEAHKLGIPIGSYNTMRMAELHKLPVPKYILDELKRAQERREAEAREAARDQIAGLDALEGGRPLARSA
;
A
#
# COMPACT_ATOMS: atom_id res chain seq x y z
N MET A 1 25.61 18.37 5.39
CA MET A 1 24.38 17.69 5.86
C MET A 1 23.35 17.88 4.77
N VAL A 2 23.03 16.82 4.01
CA VAL A 2 21.97 16.90 3.00
C VAL A 2 20.66 16.81 3.77
N ASP A 3 19.94 17.92 3.80
CA ASP A 3 18.63 18.06 4.41
C ASP A 3 17.65 17.17 3.63
N GLU A 4 17.43 15.94 4.13
CA GLU A 4 16.41 15.00 3.65
C GLU A 4 15.02 15.57 3.96
N ARG A 5 14.64 16.65 3.27
CA ARG A 5 13.29 17.16 3.35
C ARG A 5 12.38 16.07 2.83
N LYS A 6 11.55 15.50 3.73
CA LYS A 6 10.47 14.58 3.35
C LYS A 6 9.77 15.14 2.11
N PRO A 7 9.69 14.38 1.01
CA PRO A 7 8.99 14.84 -0.19
C PRO A 7 7.61 15.33 0.22
N GLY A 8 7.33 16.61 -0.03
CA GLY A 8 6.04 17.19 0.30
C GLY A 8 4.90 16.40 -0.35
N HIS A 9 3.69 16.52 0.21
CA HIS A 9 2.52 15.90 -0.43
C HIS A 9 2.39 16.41 -1.87
N ARG A 10 2.27 15.48 -2.82
CA ARG A 10 2.06 15.82 -4.23
C ARG A 10 0.83 16.72 -4.35
N ASP A 11 0.93 17.73 -5.20
CA ASP A 11 -0.21 18.56 -5.56
C ASP A 11 -1.33 17.67 -6.11
N ARG A 12 -2.52 17.80 -5.53
CA ARG A 12 -3.73 17.03 -5.88
C ARG A 12 -4.69 17.85 -6.75
N GLY A 13 -4.27 19.04 -7.19
CA GLY A 13 -5.05 19.95 -8.01
C GLY A 13 -6.03 20.81 -7.22
N LYS A 14 -6.79 21.64 -7.94
CA LYS A 14 -7.78 22.57 -7.38
C LYS A 14 -8.91 21.80 -6.70
N ARG A 15 -9.12 22.04 -5.40
CA ARG A 15 -10.14 21.38 -4.57
C ARG A 15 -10.66 22.30 -3.48
N LYS A 16 -11.89 22.05 -3.02
CA LYS A 16 -12.45 22.69 -1.83
C LYS A 16 -12.36 21.74 -0.65
N GLN A 17 -12.15 22.28 0.54
CA GLN A 17 -12.18 21.52 1.77
C GLN A 17 -13.62 21.16 2.14
N LEU A 18 -13.83 19.91 2.53
CA LEU A 18 -15.07 19.43 3.15
C LEU A 18 -14.70 18.91 4.55
N LEU A 19 -15.29 19.47 5.59
CA LEU A 19 -15.14 19.00 6.96
C LEU A 19 -16.32 18.10 7.29
N SER A 20 -16.05 16.85 7.71
CA SER A 20 -17.06 15.92 8.18
C SER A 20 -16.59 15.27 9.47
N ARG A 21 -17.52 15.01 10.39
CA ARG A 21 -17.33 14.20 11.58
C ARG A 21 -18.20 12.95 11.44
N VAL A 22 -17.63 11.79 11.70
CA VAL A 22 -18.32 10.51 11.68
C VAL A 22 -18.26 9.90 13.08
N PRO A 23 -19.18 9.00 13.44
CA PRO A 23 -19.08 8.19 14.65
C PRO A 23 -17.75 7.44 14.73
N ASP A 24 -17.20 7.27 15.94
CA ASP A 24 -15.88 6.67 16.16
C ASP A 24 -15.81 5.22 15.66
N ASP A 25 -16.86 4.44 15.93
CA ASP A 25 -16.99 3.06 15.46
C ASP A 25 -16.95 2.95 13.93
N GLN A 26 -17.55 3.92 13.23
CA GLN A 26 -17.51 3.98 11.77
C GLN A 26 -16.15 4.42 11.24
N TYR A 27 -15.48 5.34 11.94
CA TYR A 27 -14.15 5.81 11.55
C TYR A 27 -13.16 4.64 11.45
N GLU A 28 -13.15 3.76 12.46
CA GLU A 28 -12.27 2.58 12.50
C GLU A 28 -12.52 1.65 11.31
N VAL A 29 -13.78 1.45 10.92
CA VAL A 29 -14.14 0.65 9.74
C VAL A 29 -13.59 1.30 8.47
N TYR A 30 -13.77 2.61 8.29
CA TYR A 30 -13.28 3.32 7.10
C TYR A 30 -11.75 3.35 7.03
N GLU A 31 -11.09 3.49 8.18
CA GLU A 31 -9.64 3.44 8.27
C GLU A 31 -9.10 2.04 7.90
N ALA A 32 -9.72 0.97 8.41
CA ALA A 32 -9.34 -0.39 8.08
C ALA A 32 -9.50 -0.69 6.57
N GLU A 33 -10.60 -0.23 5.96
CA GLU A 33 -10.81 -0.39 4.51
C GLU A 33 -9.80 0.43 3.68
N ALA A 34 -9.49 1.67 4.09
CA ALA A 34 -8.46 2.47 3.46
C ALA A 34 -7.08 1.79 3.55
N HIS A 35 -6.76 1.20 4.71
CA HIS A 35 -5.53 0.47 4.94
C HIS A 35 -5.41 -0.78 4.05
N LYS A 36 -6.49 -1.57 3.91
CA LYS A 36 -6.52 -2.74 2.99
C LYS A 36 -6.18 -2.33 1.55
N LEU A 37 -6.69 -1.18 1.12
CA LEU A 37 -6.42 -0.63 -0.21
C LEU A 37 -5.02 0.01 -0.31
N GLY A 38 -4.40 0.34 0.82
CA GLY A 38 -3.08 1.00 0.89
C GLY A 38 -3.12 2.48 0.52
N ILE A 39 -4.26 3.14 0.78
CA ILE A 39 -4.50 4.55 0.46
C ILE A 39 -4.89 5.35 1.71
N PRO A 40 -4.74 6.69 1.71
CA PRO A 40 -5.19 7.53 2.83
C PRO A 40 -6.71 7.50 3.03
N ILE A 41 -7.18 7.61 4.28
CA ILE A 41 -8.63 7.63 4.61
C ILE A 41 -9.41 8.71 3.87
N GLY A 42 -8.83 9.90 3.68
CA GLY A 42 -9.48 10.98 2.92
C GLY A 42 -9.66 10.63 1.44
N SER A 43 -8.71 9.89 0.86
CA SER A 43 -8.81 9.38 -0.51
C SER A 43 -9.87 8.27 -0.60
N TYR A 44 -9.91 7.37 0.39
CA TYR A 44 -10.96 6.36 0.48
C TYR A 44 -12.36 6.99 0.52
N ASN A 45 -12.59 7.95 1.42
CA ASN A 45 -13.89 8.63 1.53
C ASN A 45 -14.28 9.33 0.22
N THR A 46 -13.34 10.03 -0.41
CA THR A 46 -13.59 10.71 -1.70
C THR A 46 -13.94 9.72 -2.80
N MET A 47 -13.26 8.57 -2.86
CA MET A 47 -13.52 7.50 -3.81
C MET A 47 -14.91 6.90 -3.61
N ARG A 48 -15.26 6.53 -2.37
CA ARG A 48 -16.58 5.96 -2.04
C ARG A 48 -17.72 6.93 -2.38
N MET A 49 -17.53 8.24 -2.12
CA MET A 49 -18.50 9.26 -2.51
C MET A 49 -18.62 9.40 -4.03
N ALA A 50 -17.50 9.37 -4.76
CA ALA A 50 -17.53 9.41 -6.23
C ALA A 50 -18.29 8.21 -6.80
N GLU A 51 -18.00 6.99 -6.32
CA GLU A 51 -18.69 5.76 -6.73
C GLU A 51 -20.20 5.80 -6.44
N LEU A 52 -20.59 6.21 -5.23
CA LEU A 52 -21.99 6.33 -4.82
C LEU A 52 -22.77 7.27 -5.76
N HIS A 53 -22.15 8.38 -6.15
CA HIS A 53 -22.75 9.37 -7.04
C HIS A 53 -22.49 9.13 -8.53
N LYS A 54 -21.86 8.00 -8.90
CA LYS A 54 -21.48 7.66 -10.29
C LYS A 54 -20.61 8.75 -10.95
N LEU A 55 -19.79 9.40 -10.15
CA LEU A 55 -18.79 10.38 -10.60
C LEU A 55 -17.46 9.68 -10.89
N PRO A 56 -16.63 10.24 -11.79
CA PRO A 56 -15.30 9.70 -12.02
C PRO A 56 -14.43 9.83 -10.77
N VAL A 57 -13.74 8.74 -10.42
CA VAL A 57 -12.76 8.74 -9.33
C VAL A 57 -11.60 9.69 -9.68
N PRO A 58 -11.21 10.62 -8.79
CA PRO A 58 -10.12 11.55 -9.07
C PRO A 58 -8.80 10.85 -9.40
N LYS A 59 -8.09 11.36 -10.41
CA LYS A 59 -6.82 10.78 -10.91
C LYS A 59 -5.77 10.55 -9.82
N TYR A 60 -5.62 11.47 -8.87
CA TYR A 60 -4.64 11.32 -7.79
C TYR A 60 -4.91 10.09 -6.91
N ILE A 61 -6.17 9.66 -6.79
CA ILE A 61 -6.56 8.45 -6.03
C ILE A 61 -6.22 7.21 -6.85
N LEU A 62 -6.46 7.24 -8.17
CA LEU A 62 -6.04 6.16 -9.06
C LEU A 62 -4.51 5.96 -9.01
N ASP A 63 -3.75 7.05 -8.98
CA ASP A 63 -2.29 7.00 -8.83
C ASP A 63 -1.87 6.45 -7.46
N GLU A 64 -2.59 6.77 -6.38
CA GLU A 64 -2.35 6.20 -5.05
C GLU A 64 -2.61 4.70 -5.00
N LEU A 65 -3.73 4.25 -5.58
CA LEU A 65 -4.08 2.83 -5.72
C LEU A 65 -3.02 2.06 -6.51
N LYS A 66 -2.57 2.62 -7.63
CA LYS A 66 -1.53 2.00 -8.46
C LYS A 66 -0.24 1.81 -7.66
N ARG A 67 0.22 2.85 -6.94
CA ARG A 67 1.42 2.73 -6.10
C ARG A 67 1.24 1.76 -4.95
N ALA A 68 0.05 1.68 -4.36
CA ALA A 68 -0.24 0.70 -3.32
C ALA A 68 -0.12 -0.73 -3.86
N GLN A 69 -0.62 -0.96 -5.07
CA GLN A 69 -0.45 -2.23 -5.76
C GLN A 69 1.03 -2.52 -6.07
N GLU A 70 1.76 -1.56 -6.65
CA GLU A 70 3.20 -1.71 -6.95
C GLU A 70 4.02 -2.04 -5.69
N ARG A 71 3.70 -1.42 -4.53
CA ARG A 71 4.34 -1.76 -3.25
C ARG A 71 4.06 -3.20 -2.82
N ARG A 72 2.79 -3.62 -2.83
CA ARG A 72 2.40 -4.99 -2.48
C ARG A 72 3.06 -6.02 -3.38
N GLU A 73 3.15 -5.73 -4.68
CA GLU A 73 3.82 -6.61 -5.64
C GLU A 73 5.34 -6.67 -5.38
N ALA A 74 5.97 -5.55 -5.03
CA ALA A 74 7.39 -5.52 -4.68
C ALA A 74 7.68 -6.33 -3.41
N GLU A 75 6.89 -6.13 -2.35
CA GLU A 75 6.99 -6.88 -1.09
C GLU A 75 6.76 -8.38 -1.32
N ALA A 76 5.79 -8.76 -2.15
CA ALA A 76 5.55 -10.16 -2.50
C ALA A 76 6.72 -10.78 -3.28
N ARG A 77 7.34 -10.02 -4.19
CA ARG A 77 8.53 -10.48 -4.93
C ARG A 77 9.74 -10.65 -4.03
N GLU A 78 9.94 -9.74 -3.08
CA GLU A 78 11.01 -9.82 -2.08
C GLU A 78 10.81 -11.05 -1.18
N ALA A 79 9.59 -11.22 -0.63
CA ALA A 79 9.26 -12.39 0.18
C ALA A 79 9.45 -13.72 -0.57
N ALA A 80 9.08 -13.78 -1.86
CA ALA A 80 9.32 -14.96 -2.69
C ALA A 80 10.81 -15.23 -2.91
N ARG A 81 11.62 -14.18 -3.10
CA ARG A 81 13.08 -14.30 -3.22
C ARG A 81 13.72 -14.84 -1.95
N ASP A 82 13.29 -14.34 -0.79
CA ASP A 82 13.80 -14.80 0.51
C ASP A 82 13.41 -16.25 0.80
N GLN A 83 12.19 -16.67 0.41
CA GLN A 83 11.76 -18.07 0.52
C GLN A 83 12.63 -19.01 -0.34
N ILE A 84 12.95 -18.62 -1.57
CA ILE A 84 13.84 -19.41 -2.46
C ILE A 84 15.24 -19.49 -1.87
N ALA A 85 15.80 -18.36 -1.42
CA ALA A 85 17.13 -18.34 -0.79
C ALA A 85 17.18 -19.20 0.49
N GLY A 86 16.10 -19.24 1.26
CA GLY A 86 15.97 -20.11 2.44
C GLY A 86 15.88 -21.60 2.10
N LEU A 87 15.28 -21.96 0.97
CA LEU A 87 15.21 -23.34 0.46
C LEU A 87 16.58 -23.84 -0.03
N ASP A 88 17.31 -23.02 -0.80
CA ASP A 88 18.66 -23.35 -1.29
C ASP A 88 19.65 -23.59 -0.13
N ALA A 89 19.51 -22.83 0.97
CA ALA A 89 20.34 -23.00 2.16
C ALA A 89 20.10 -24.34 2.90
N LEU A 90 18.91 -24.94 2.75
CA LEU A 90 18.56 -26.23 3.37
C LEU A 90 19.03 -27.43 2.54
N GLU A 91 19.10 -27.31 1.20
CA GLU A 91 19.57 -28.40 0.32
C GLU A 91 21.10 -28.52 0.27
N GLY A 92 21.86 -27.45 0.53
CA GLY A 92 23.33 -27.43 0.46
C GLY A 92 24.09 -28.16 1.60
N GLY A 93 23.40 -28.80 2.54
CA GLY A 93 23.94 -29.24 3.83
C GLY A 93 24.18 -30.75 4.03
N ARG A 94 24.32 -31.58 3.00
CA ARG A 94 24.71 -33.00 3.17
C ARG A 94 26.18 -33.20 2.78
N PRO A 95 27.13 -33.32 3.73
CA PRO A 95 28.42 -33.88 3.40
C PRO A 95 28.18 -35.32 2.95
N LEU A 96 28.51 -35.62 1.69
CA LEU A 96 28.61 -36.99 1.21
C LEU A 96 29.65 -37.69 2.07
N ALA A 97 29.19 -38.47 3.05
CA ALA A 97 30.03 -39.39 3.80
C ALA A 97 30.69 -40.30 2.76
N ARG A 98 31.97 -40.07 2.48
CA ARG A 98 32.80 -41.01 1.74
C ARG A 98 32.97 -42.23 2.64
N SER A 99 32.15 -43.25 2.39
CA SER A 99 32.31 -44.57 2.95
C SER A 99 33.58 -45.22 2.39
N ALA A 100 34.49 -45.54 3.33
CA ALA A 100 35.52 -46.59 3.40
C ALA A 100 36.09 -47.17 2.10
#